data_AF-A0A973X8T1-F1
#
_entry.id   AF-A0A973X8T1-F1
#
_cell.length_a   1.000
_cell.length_b   1.000
_cell.length_c   1.000
_cell.angle_alpha   90.00
_cell.angle_beta   90.00
_cell.angle_gamma   90.00
#
_symmetry.space_group_name_H-M   'P 1'
#
loop_
_entity.id
_entity.type
_entity.pdbx_description
1 polymer ?
#
loop_
_entity_poly.entity_id
_entity_poly.type
_entity_poly.pdbx_seq_one_letter_code
_entity_poly.pdbx_strand_id
1 'polypeptide(L)'
;ADPATRYETMQWLMFQMGGIGPMFGQLGFFHKFAGKDYEDKRPRDRYAAESSRLLAVLDQRLAERAWVMGDAYSIADIAIFPWVRNLVGFYGAAEIVGFDKYPHVARALEAFVARPAVQRGLEIPKAPA
;
A
#
# COMPACT_ATOMS: atom_id res chain seq x y z
N ALA A 1 17.46 8.76 -15.66
CA ALA A 1 16.43 9.69 -15.17
C ALA A 1 17.11 11.04 -14.98
N ASP A 2 16.44 12.14 -15.34
CA ASP A 2 16.94 13.47 -15.00
C ASP A 2 16.86 13.68 -13.47
N PRO A 3 17.63 14.63 -12.90
CA PRO A 3 17.67 14.85 -11.46
C PRO A 3 16.31 15.13 -10.82
N ALA A 4 15.38 15.82 -11.50
CA ALA A 4 14.08 16.13 -10.94
C ALA A 4 13.22 14.86 -10.79
N THR A 5 13.19 14.01 -11.82
CA THR A 5 12.48 12.71 -11.75
C THR A 5 13.03 11.84 -10.62
N ARG A 6 14.35 11.85 -10.40
CA ARG A 6 14.96 11.11 -9.27
C ARG A 6 14.41 11.62 -7.93
N TYR A 7 14.37 12.93 -7.70
CA TYR A 7 13.88 13.47 -6.44
C TYR A 7 12.37 13.25 -6.25
N GLU A 8 11.56 13.36 -7.30
CA GLU A 8 10.14 13.01 -7.22
C GLU A 8 9.95 11.53 -6.87
N THR A 9 10.75 10.63 -7.47
CA THR A 9 10.73 9.19 -7.11
C THR A 9 11.06 8.99 -5.63
N MET A 10 12.09 9.69 -5.13
CA MET A 10 12.46 9.63 -3.72
C MET A 10 11.38 10.21 -2.80
N GLN A 11 10.66 11.26 -3.24
CA GLN A 11 9.53 11.81 -2.49
C GLN A 11 8.43 10.76 -2.31
N TRP A 12 8.08 10.01 -3.36
CA TRP A 12 7.10 8.93 -3.26
C TRP A 12 7.59 7.74 -2.41
N LEU A 13 8.89 7.45 -2.45
CA LEU A 13 9.49 6.49 -1.54
C LEU A 13 9.36 6.95 -0.08
N MET A 14 9.56 8.24 0.21
CA MET A 14 9.38 8.77 1.57
C MET A 14 7.90 8.84 2.00
N PHE A 15 6.99 9.12 1.07
CA PHE A 15 5.54 8.99 1.30
C PHE A 15 5.18 7.55 1.73
N GLN A 16 5.79 6.55 1.10
CA GLN A 16 5.62 5.16 1.51
C GLN A 16 6.19 4.90 2.91
N MET A 17 7.44 5.32 3.14
CA MET A 17 8.17 5.04 4.38
C MET A 17 7.56 5.71 5.62
N GLY A 18 7.09 6.96 5.48
CA GLY A 18 6.50 7.74 6.58
C GLY A 18 4.98 7.64 6.70
N GLY A 19 4.29 7.28 5.62
CA GLY A 19 2.83 7.22 5.57
C GLY A 19 2.31 5.79 5.45
N ILE A 20 2.39 5.21 4.24
CA ILE A 20 1.78 3.90 3.90
C ILE A 20 2.18 2.81 4.90
N GLY A 21 3.49 2.56 5.05
CA GLY A 21 3.97 1.45 5.88
C GLY A 21 3.54 1.55 7.35
N PRO A 22 3.88 2.66 8.04
CA PRO A 22 3.50 2.85 9.43
C PRO A 22 1.99 2.81 9.65
N MET A 23 1.20 3.52 8.85
CA MET A 23 -0.25 3.65 9.07
C MET A 23 -1.01 2.36 8.76
N PHE A 24 -0.65 1.65 7.68
CA PHE A 24 -1.27 0.36 7.38
C PHE A 24 -0.88 -0.70 8.41
N GLY A 25 0.36 -0.65 8.91
CA GLY A 25 0.80 -1.51 10.01
C GLY A 25 -0.01 -1.31 11.29
N GLN A 26 -0.28 -0.06 11.68
CA GLN A 26 -1.13 0.23 12.83
C GLN A 26 -2.57 -0.27 12.63
N LEU A 27 -3.15 -0.06 11.44
CA LEU A 27 -4.45 -0.63 11.13
C LEU A 27 -4.43 -2.17 11.25
N GLY A 28 -3.39 -2.83 10.72
CA GLY A 28 -3.21 -4.27 10.87
C GLY A 28 -3.19 -4.74 12.33
N PHE A 29 -2.51 -3.99 13.21
CA PHE A 29 -2.48 -4.30 14.63
C PHE A 29 -3.88 -4.25 15.28
N PHE A 30 -4.61 -3.15 15.06
CA PHE A 30 -5.94 -2.92 15.67
C PHE A 30 -7.10 -3.63 14.97
N HIS A 31 -6.89 -4.19 13.77
CA HIS A 31 -7.91 -4.91 13.01
C HIS A 31 -7.70 -6.43 12.99
N LYS A 32 -6.46 -6.91 12.83
CA LYS A 32 -6.16 -8.34 12.65
C LYS A 32 -5.47 -8.99 13.85
N PHE A 33 -4.59 -8.28 14.54
CA PHE A 33 -3.78 -8.85 15.62
C PHE A 33 -4.35 -8.50 17.00
N ALA A 34 -3.53 -8.53 18.05
CA ALA A 34 -3.96 -8.39 19.44
C ALA A 34 -4.78 -7.12 19.71
N GLY A 35 -4.54 -6.02 18.99
CA GLY A 35 -5.33 -4.80 19.12
C GLY A 35 -6.80 -4.96 18.70
N LYS A 36 -7.15 -6.02 17.94
CA LYS A 36 -8.54 -6.33 17.59
C LYS A 36 -9.39 -6.67 18.81
N ASP A 37 -8.78 -7.18 19.88
CA ASP A 37 -9.48 -7.64 21.08
C ASP A 37 -9.71 -6.48 22.07
N TYR A 38 -9.14 -5.30 21.80
CA TYR A 38 -9.35 -4.11 22.63
C TYR A 38 -10.77 -3.59 22.42
N GLU A 39 -11.52 -3.40 23.50
CA GLU A 39 -12.93 -3.02 23.44
C GLU A 39 -13.15 -1.68 22.74
N ASP A 40 -12.28 -0.70 23.03
CA ASP A 40 -12.30 0.61 22.39
C ASP A 40 -11.77 0.54 20.95
N LYS A 41 -12.66 0.80 19.98
CA LYS A 41 -12.35 0.79 18.54
C LYS A 41 -11.87 2.13 17.98
N ARG A 42 -11.82 3.21 18.79
CA ARG A 42 -11.32 4.52 18.34
C ARG A 42 -9.91 4.43 17.70
N PRO A 43 -8.96 3.62 18.21
CA PRO A 43 -7.66 3.46 17.55
C PRO A 43 -7.78 2.81 16.17
N ARG A 44 -8.56 1.71 16.04
CA ARG A 44 -8.80 1.05 14.75
C ARG A 44 -9.38 2.03 13.75
N ASP A 45 -10.42 2.76 14.14
CA ASP A 45 -11.15 3.66 13.26
C ASP A 45 -10.27 4.85 12.82
N ARG A 46 -9.40 5.34 13.71
CA ARG A 46 -8.36 6.33 13.36
C ARG A 46 -7.46 5.83 12.24
N TYR A 47 -6.92 4.62 12.37
CA TYR A 47 -5.99 4.09 11.37
C TYR A 47 -6.70 3.61 10.10
N ALA A 48 -7.98 3.22 10.18
CA ALA A 48 -8.82 2.97 9.01
C ALA A 48 -9.02 4.25 8.19
N ALA A 49 -9.38 5.36 8.85
CA ALA A 49 -9.56 6.66 8.21
C ALA A 49 -8.27 7.17 7.56
N GLU A 50 -7.13 7.09 8.26
CA GLU A 50 -5.85 7.50 7.68
C GLU A 50 -5.40 6.58 6.54
N SER A 51 -5.62 5.27 6.64
CA SER A 51 -5.29 4.33 5.56
C SER A 51 -6.14 4.60 4.31
N SER A 52 -7.43 4.88 4.49
CA SER A 52 -8.34 5.30 3.42
C SER A 52 -7.89 6.62 2.78
N ARG A 53 -7.45 7.61 3.58
CA ARG A 53 -6.90 8.87 3.06
C ARG A 53 -5.63 8.65 2.23
N LEU A 54 -4.73 7.78 2.67
CA LEU A 54 -3.50 7.45 1.94
C LEU A 54 -3.81 6.70 0.62
N LEU A 55 -4.79 5.81 0.63
CA LEU A 55 -5.29 5.17 -0.59
C LEU A 55 -5.86 6.20 -1.57
N ALA A 56 -6.62 7.20 -1.08
CA ALA A 56 -7.15 8.27 -1.92
C ALA A 56 -6.05 9.11 -2.59
N VAL A 57 -4.97 9.43 -1.87
CA VAL A 57 -3.79 10.13 -2.45
C VAL A 57 -3.16 9.30 -3.57
N LEU A 58 -2.99 7.99 -3.33
CA LEU A 58 -2.41 7.08 -4.33
C LEU A 58 -3.33 6.92 -5.54
N ASP A 59 -4.63 6.80 -5.32
CA ASP A 59 -5.63 6.65 -6.39
C ASP A 59 -5.67 7.87 -7.30
N GLN A 60 -5.69 9.07 -6.72
CA GLN A 60 -5.61 10.32 -7.46
C GLN A 60 -4.29 10.41 -8.25
N ARG A 61 -3.17 9.98 -7.67
CA ARG A 61 -1.87 9.96 -8.37
C ARG A 61 -1.90 9.02 -9.58
N LEU A 62 -2.58 7.88 -9.47
CA LEU A 62 -2.65 6.83 -10.48
C LEU A 62 -3.75 7.01 -11.53
N ALA A 63 -4.66 7.98 -11.36
CA ALA A 63 -5.81 8.18 -12.26
C ALA A 63 -5.41 8.20 -13.74
N GLU A 64 -4.34 8.92 -14.08
CA GLU A 64 -3.82 9.08 -15.44
C GLU A 64 -2.41 8.49 -15.62
N ARG A 65 -1.97 7.61 -14.71
CA ARG A 65 -0.60 7.05 -14.73
C ARG A 65 -0.62 5.54 -14.61
N ALA A 66 0.21 4.85 -15.39
CA ALA A 66 0.36 3.39 -15.28
C ALA A 66 0.99 2.98 -13.93
N TRP A 67 1.99 3.75 -13.48
CA TRP A 67 2.75 3.59 -12.25
C TRP A 67 2.87 4.93 -11.51
N VAL A 68 3.40 4.92 -10.29
CA VAL A 68 3.51 6.13 -9.46
C VAL A 68 4.30 7.25 -10.16
N MET A 69 5.28 6.89 -10.99
CA MET A 69 6.13 7.81 -11.75
C MET A 69 5.72 7.98 -13.22
N GLY A 70 4.44 7.79 -13.55
CA GLY A 70 3.93 7.90 -14.92
C GLY A 70 3.93 6.54 -15.61
N ASP A 71 4.57 6.44 -16.78
CA ASP A 71 4.64 5.17 -17.52
C ASP A 71 5.74 4.24 -17.02
N ALA A 72 6.71 4.78 -16.28
CA ALA A 72 7.88 4.04 -15.82
C ALA A 72 7.64 3.38 -14.46
N TYR A 73 7.77 2.05 -14.42
CA TYR A 73 7.85 1.28 -13.18
C TYR A 73 9.12 1.63 -12.39
N SER A 74 9.00 1.86 -11.10
CA SER A 74 10.07 2.41 -10.27
C SER A 74 10.18 1.75 -8.89
N ILE A 75 11.18 2.16 -8.11
CA ILE A 75 11.32 1.74 -6.71
C ILE A 75 10.18 2.23 -5.81
N ALA A 76 9.46 3.28 -6.20
CA ALA A 76 8.29 3.73 -5.45
C ALA A 76 7.17 2.68 -5.51
N ASP A 77 6.94 2.09 -6.68
CA ASP A 77 5.96 1.01 -6.87
C ASP A 77 6.36 -0.25 -6.09
N ILE A 78 7.65 -0.62 -6.17
CA ILE A 78 8.23 -1.74 -5.42
C ILE A 78 8.01 -1.57 -3.92
N ALA A 79 8.08 -0.35 -3.40
CA ALA A 79 7.90 -0.08 -1.98
C ALA A 79 6.42 -0.01 -1.55
N ILE A 80 5.54 0.56 -2.40
CA ILE A 80 4.15 0.84 -2.06
C ILE A 80 3.26 -0.40 -2.19
N PHE A 81 3.30 -1.10 -3.34
CA PHE A 81 2.30 -2.12 -3.64
C PHE A 81 2.37 -3.39 -2.78
N PRO A 82 3.53 -3.82 -2.22
CA PRO A 82 3.52 -4.89 -1.23
C PRO A 82 2.66 -4.55 0.00
N TRP A 83 2.64 -3.29 0.43
CA TRP A 83 1.80 -2.83 1.54
C TRP A 83 0.33 -2.79 1.16
N VAL A 84 -0.03 -2.38 -0.05
CA VAL A 84 -1.42 -2.42 -0.54
C VAL A 84 -1.90 -3.88 -0.60
N ARG A 85 -1.11 -4.80 -1.18
CA ARG A 85 -1.41 -6.24 -1.19
C ARG A 85 -1.64 -6.78 0.23
N ASN A 86 -0.76 -6.42 1.15
CA ASN A 86 -0.85 -6.90 2.53
C ASN A 86 -2.09 -6.35 3.24
N LEU A 87 -2.44 -5.07 3.02
CA LEU A 87 -3.62 -4.42 3.59
C LEU A 87 -4.92 -5.14 3.20
N VAL A 88 -5.13 -5.37 1.90
CA VAL A 88 -6.39 -5.93 1.38
C VAL A 88 -6.43 -7.46 1.44
N GLY A 89 -5.27 -8.11 1.39
CA GLY A 89 -5.12 -9.56 1.49
C GLY A 89 -4.92 -10.02 2.94
N PHE A 90 -3.67 -10.09 3.38
CA PHE A 90 -3.33 -10.70 4.68
C PHE A 90 -3.99 -9.98 5.87
N TYR A 91 -4.03 -8.66 5.89
CA TYR A 91 -4.71 -7.90 6.94
C TYR A 91 -6.24 -7.97 6.86
N GLY A 92 -6.81 -8.33 5.70
CA GLY A 92 -8.25 -8.44 5.52
C GLY A 92 -8.98 -7.12 5.77
N ALA A 93 -8.35 -6.00 5.43
CA ALA A 93 -8.86 -4.67 5.73
C ALA A 93 -9.54 -3.98 4.52
N ALA A 94 -9.79 -4.70 3.42
CA ALA A 94 -10.35 -4.13 2.20
C ALA A 94 -11.70 -3.42 2.43
N GLU A 95 -12.59 -4.04 3.21
CA GLU A 95 -13.92 -3.49 3.52
C GLU A 95 -13.83 -2.24 4.41
N ILE A 96 -13.05 -2.30 5.51
CA ILE A 96 -12.99 -1.20 6.48
C ILE A 96 -12.31 0.06 5.91
N VAL A 97 -11.45 -0.06 4.90
CA VAL A 97 -10.87 1.09 4.19
C VAL A 97 -11.69 1.52 2.96
N GLY A 98 -12.76 0.79 2.59
CA GLY A 98 -13.55 1.04 1.40
C GLY A 98 -12.72 0.93 0.11
N PHE A 99 -11.98 -0.17 -0.06
CA PHE A 99 -11.01 -0.32 -1.14
C PHE A 99 -11.63 -0.26 -2.56
N ASP A 100 -12.91 -0.60 -2.68
CA ASP A 100 -13.71 -0.49 -3.90
C ASP A 100 -13.80 0.93 -4.47
N LYS A 101 -13.58 1.96 -3.64
CA LYS A 101 -13.54 3.37 -4.05
C LYS A 101 -12.27 3.77 -4.80
N TYR A 102 -11.25 2.89 -4.87
CA TYR A 102 -9.93 3.20 -5.42
C TYR A 102 -9.57 2.33 -6.63
N PRO A 103 -10.27 2.49 -7.77
CA PRO A 103 -10.10 1.63 -8.94
C PRO A 103 -8.71 1.76 -9.58
N HIS A 104 -8.05 2.91 -9.47
CA HIS A 104 -6.72 3.12 -10.05
C HIS A 104 -5.64 2.44 -9.23
N VAL A 105 -5.80 2.42 -7.90
CA VAL A 105 -4.97 1.60 -7.00
C VAL A 105 -5.17 0.12 -7.28
N ALA A 106 -6.43 -0.34 -7.41
CA ALA A 106 -6.74 -1.74 -7.71
C ALA A 106 -6.09 -2.19 -9.03
N ARG A 107 -6.26 -1.42 -10.11
CA ARG A 107 -5.62 -1.67 -11.42
C ARG A 107 -4.10 -1.79 -11.30
N ALA A 108 -3.45 -0.85 -10.61
CA ALA A 108 -2.00 -0.86 -10.48
C ALA A 108 -1.51 -2.02 -9.60
N LEU A 109 -2.26 -2.38 -8.55
CA LEU A 109 -1.99 -3.55 -7.73
C LEU A 109 -2.06 -4.86 -8.55
N GLU A 110 -3.10 -5.03 -9.37
CA GLU A 110 -3.24 -6.19 -10.25
C GLU A 110 -2.05 -6.31 -11.21
N ALA A 111 -1.69 -5.20 -11.85
CA ALA A 111 -0.51 -5.14 -12.73
C ALA A 111 0.79 -5.45 -11.97
N PHE A 112 0.93 -4.99 -10.72
CA PHE A 112 2.09 -5.25 -9.87
C PHE A 112 2.23 -6.74 -9.55
N VAL A 113 1.16 -7.39 -9.06
CA VAL A 113 1.20 -8.80 -8.63
C VAL A 113 1.28 -9.79 -9.80
N ALA A 114 0.93 -9.35 -11.02
CA ALA A 114 1.11 -10.13 -12.25
C ALA A 114 2.58 -10.24 -12.69
N ARG A 115 3.49 -9.40 -12.16
CA ARG A 115 4.91 -9.40 -12.57
C ARG A 115 5.62 -10.66 -12.05
N PRO A 116 6.29 -11.45 -12.92
CA PRO A 116 6.99 -12.66 -12.47
C PRO A 116 8.05 -12.41 -11.39
N ALA A 117 8.72 -11.25 -11.43
CA ALA A 117 9.72 -10.89 -10.41
C ALA A 117 9.08 -10.57 -9.05
N VAL A 118 7.89 -9.98 -9.04
CA VAL A 118 7.13 -9.71 -7.80
C VAL A 118 6.66 -11.02 -7.19
N GLN A 119 6.08 -11.92 -7.99
CA GLN A 119 5.64 -13.24 -7.52
C GLN A 119 6.78 -14.02 -6.87
N ARG A 120 7.97 -14.05 -7.49
CA ARG A 120 9.15 -14.67 -6.89
C ARG A 120 9.58 -13.97 -5.60
N GLY A 121 9.63 -12.63 -5.61
CA GLY A 121 10.08 -11.85 -4.45
C GLY A 121 9.18 -11.98 -3.23
N LEU A 122 7.87 -12.16 -3.42
CA LEU A 122 6.91 -12.33 -2.33
C LEU A 122 7.11 -13.62 -1.53
N GLU A 123 7.77 -14.64 -2.11
CA GLU A 123 8.00 -15.95 -1.50
C GLU A 123 9.46 -16.13 -1.02
N ILE A 124 10.26 -15.05 -1.02
CA ILE A 124 11.69 -15.09 -0.69
C ILE A 124 12.01 -14.10 0.46
N PRO A 125 12.74 -14.54 1.52
CA PRO A 125 13.10 -15.93 1.79
C PRO A 125 11.87 -16.78 2.13
N LYS A 126 11.97 -18.10 1.98
CA LYS A 126 10.92 -18.99 2.47
C LYS A 126 10.75 -18.78 3.98
N ALA A 127 9.50 -18.72 4.45
CA ALA A 127 9.23 -18.69 5.87
C ALA A 127 9.89 -19.90 6.55
N PRO A 128 10.50 -19.73 7.73
CA PRO A 128 11.01 -20.86 8.49
C PRO A 128 9.87 -21.84 8.76
N ALA A 129 10.19 -23.13 8.69
CA ALA A 129 9.25 -24.21 9.01
C ALA A 129 8.86 -24.20 10.49
#